data_AF-A0A7C3EB48-F1
#
_entry.id   AF-A0A7C3EB48-F1
#
_cell.length_a   1.000
_cell.length_b   1.000
_cell.length_c   1.000
_cell.angle_alpha   90.00
_cell.angle_beta   90.00
_cell.angle_gamma   90.00
#
_symmetry.space_group_name_H-M   'P 1'
#
loop_
_entity.id
_entity.type
_entity.pdbx_description
1 polymer ?
#
loop_
_entity_poly.entity_id
_entity_poly.type
_entity_poly.pdbx_seq_one_letter_code
_entity_poly.pdbx_strand_id
1 'polypeptide(L)'
;NDGHGNASQFGNDIADGALRAAKKWGRLEQDLSTGELMYPYWGYPFHYDPRVQLEWGYGTILGDRDINEHCIMRLYTFTDPKYFADVTTPPTIEELVRIITRKMVPFEADMLMLDYSADNMYSEHIAKLVAWHRYYSRFWKESMQFCDNRWPDFVNSNAPDLIGSTGDAEPRFFTAVTGKKFTFLDGINVGKKIWNLDHAIWTLQGRHRYMVHFADYIYNLPYSATAKIIGREAGTWKIISVDATSGRYLEKDKFEQFKTRYYQLEGWDTATGYPTRSTLEDLGLGYVADELEAKGKLGIG
;
A
#
# COMPACT_ATOMS: atom_id res chain seq x y z
N ASN A 1 -9.34 -34.11 1.52
CA ASN A 1 -10.03 -35.38 1.20
C ASN A 1 -10.84 -35.17 -0.09
N ASP A 2 -11.44 -36.20 -0.67
CA ASP A 2 -12.35 -36.14 -1.82
C ASP A 2 -13.77 -35.61 -1.48
N GLY A 3 -13.93 -34.90 -0.37
CA GLY A 3 -15.25 -34.57 0.20
C GLY A 3 -15.90 -35.71 0.99
N HIS A 4 -15.38 -36.95 0.90
CA HIS A 4 -15.91 -38.14 1.56
C HIS A 4 -14.94 -38.80 2.55
N GLY A 5 -13.82 -38.15 2.84
CA GLY A 5 -12.81 -38.67 3.78
C GLY A 5 -11.70 -39.51 3.14
N ASN A 6 -11.74 -39.76 1.82
CA ASN A 6 -10.69 -40.51 1.14
C ASN A 6 -9.55 -39.61 0.64
N ALA A 7 -8.44 -40.25 0.25
CA ALA A 7 -7.33 -39.57 -0.41
C ALA A 7 -7.81 -38.95 -1.73
N SER A 8 -7.45 -37.69 -1.98
CA SER A 8 -7.79 -36.97 -3.20
C SER A 8 -6.53 -36.33 -3.75
N GLN A 9 -6.16 -36.68 -4.98
CA GLN A 9 -5.02 -36.04 -5.64
C GLN A 9 -5.25 -34.53 -5.80
N PHE A 10 -6.47 -34.14 -6.19
CA PHE A 10 -6.86 -32.73 -6.27
C PHE A 10 -6.72 -32.04 -4.91
N GLY A 11 -7.24 -32.66 -3.85
CA GLY A 11 -7.13 -32.13 -2.49
C GLY A 11 -5.68 -31.98 -2.02
N ASN A 12 -4.82 -32.93 -2.37
CA ASN A 12 -3.39 -32.86 -2.08
C ASN A 12 -2.70 -31.75 -2.86
N ASP A 13 -3.06 -31.55 -4.13
CA ASP A 13 -2.46 -30.50 -4.97
C ASP A 13 -2.84 -29.09 -4.47
N ILE A 14 -4.11 -28.87 -4.14
CA ILE A 14 -4.56 -27.55 -3.66
C ILE A 14 -4.15 -27.24 -2.23
N ALA A 15 -3.84 -28.24 -1.41
CA ALA A 15 -3.38 -28.05 -0.03
C ALA A 15 -2.07 -27.25 0.06
N ASP A 16 -1.24 -27.31 -0.99
CA ASP A 16 -0.01 -26.52 -1.11
C ASP A 16 -0.25 -25.08 -1.59
N GLY A 17 -1.50 -24.72 -1.90
CA GLY A 17 -1.92 -23.41 -2.40
C GLY A 17 -2.12 -23.38 -3.92
N ALA A 18 -3.00 -22.47 -4.38
CA ALA A 18 -3.48 -22.44 -5.77
C ALA A 18 -2.36 -22.28 -6.81
N LEU A 19 -1.33 -21.45 -6.54
CA LEU A 19 -0.21 -21.28 -7.47
C LEU A 19 0.64 -22.54 -7.61
N ARG A 20 0.89 -23.25 -6.51
CA ARG A 20 1.68 -24.49 -6.54
C ARG A 20 0.91 -25.60 -7.24
N ALA A 21 -0.40 -25.67 -7.01
CA ALA A 21 -1.31 -26.55 -7.75
C ALA A 21 -1.29 -26.25 -9.27
N ALA A 22 -1.50 -24.98 -9.65
CA ALA A 22 -1.47 -24.56 -11.05
C ALA A 22 -0.12 -24.85 -11.73
N LYS A 23 0.99 -24.68 -11.01
CA LYS A 23 2.33 -25.06 -11.49
C LYS A 23 2.43 -26.55 -11.75
N LYS A 24 1.97 -27.37 -10.79
CA LYS A 24 1.96 -28.84 -10.91
C LYS A 24 1.10 -29.32 -12.08
N TRP A 25 0.02 -28.60 -12.38
CA TRP A 25 -0.86 -28.88 -13.52
C TRP A 25 -0.37 -28.28 -14.85
N GLY A 26 0.78 -27.59 -14.86
CA GLY A 26 1.34 -26.97 -16.07
C GLY A 26 0.55 -25.78 -16.59
N ARG A 27 -0.21 -25.09 -15.73
CA ARG A 27 -1.08 -23.96 -16.11
C ARG A 27 -0.65 -22.61 -15.57
N LEU A 28 0.32 -22.56 -14.65
CA LEU A 28 0.64 -21.36 -13.88
C LEU A 28 0.89 -20.13 -14.75
N GLU A 29 1.77 -20.21 -15.74
CA GLU A 29 2.13 -19.07 -16.59
C GLU A 29 0.92 -18.59 -17.42
N GLN A 30 0.16 -19.52 -18.00
CA GLN A 30 -1.03 -19.20 -18.76
C GLN A 30 -2.06 -18.50 -17.89
N ASP A 31 -2.39 -19.07 -16.73
CA ASP A 31 -3.48 -18.58 -15.87
C ASP A 31 -3.13 -17.22 -15.22
N LEU A 32 -1.86 -16.97 -14.92
CA LEU A 32 -1.38 -15.64 -14.48
C LEU A 32 -1.37 -14.61 -15.61
N SER A 33 -1.16 -15.02 -16.85
CA SER A 33 -1.16 -14.10 -18.00
C SER A 33 -2.57 -13.67 -18.42
N THR A 34 -3.55 -14.56 -18.28
CA THR A 34 -4.96 -14.32 -18.67
C THR A 34 -5.82 -13.79 -17.52
N GLY A 35 -5.33 -13.89 -16.28
CA GLY A 35 -6.09 -13.51 -15.09
C GLY A 35 -7.08 -14.57 -14.61
N GLU A 36 -7.04 -15.79 -15.16
CA GLU A 36 -7.80 -16.95 -14.64
C GLU A 36 -7.36 -17.28 -13.21
N LEU A 37 -6.07 -17.09 -12.91
CA LEU A 37 -5.52 -17.14 -11.57
C LEU A 37 -5.19 -15.73 -11.09
N MET A 38 -6.16 -15.09 -10.43
CA MET A 38 -6.04 -13.72 -9.92
C MET A 38 -5.14 -13.64 -8.68
N TYR A 39 -3.83 -13.81 -8.88
CA TYR A 39 -2.79 -13.75 -7.84
C TYR A 39 -1.73 -12.72 -8.25
N PRO A 40 -2.04 -11.42 -8.14
CA PRO A 40 -1.22 -10.36 -8.74
C PRO A 40 0.09 -10.07 -7.98
N TYR A 41 0.32 -10.67 -6.82
CA TYR A 41 1.40 -10.29 -5.90
C TYR A 41 2.35 -11.46 -5.56
N TRP A 42 2.87 -11.52 -4.33
CA TRP A 42 3.71 -12.59 -3.77
C TRP A 42 2.97 -13.91 -3.50
N GLY A 43 2.11 -14.31 -4.43
CA GLY A 43 1.27 -15.50 -4.28
C GLY A 43 0.10 -15.38 -3.32
N TYR A 44 -0.32 -14.15 -3.07
CA TYR A 44 -1.59 -13.84 -2.41
C TYR A 44 -2.70 -13.66 -3.45
N PRO A 45 -3.93 -14.11 -3.13
CA PRO A 45 -5.07 -13.87 -3.99
C PRO A 45 -5.34 -12.38 -4.12
N PHE A 46 -5.96 -12.00 -5.23
CA PHE A 46 -6.47 -10.67 -5.48
C PHE A 46 -7.41 -10.23 -4.35
N HIS A 47 -7.16 -9.03 -3.83
CA HIS A 47 -8.00 -8.38 -2.84
C HIS A 47 -8.55 -7.07 -3.40
N TYR A 48 -7.65 -6.15 -3.76
CA TYR A 48 -7.96 -4.94 -4.51
C TYR A 48 -7.05 -4.78 -5.73
N ASP A 49 -7.58 -4.10 -6.74
CA ASP A 49 -6.92 -3.97 -8.02
C ASP A 49 -5.87 -2.85 -8.01
N PRO A 50 -4.59 -3.17 -8.28
CA PRO A 50 -3.50 -2.20 -8.24
C PRO A 50 -3.64 -1.10 -9.32
N ARG A 51 -4.52 -1.27 -10.31
CA ARG A 51 -4.82 -0.25 -11.32
C ARG A 51 -5.65 0.89 -10.73
N VAL A 52 -6.50 0.64 -9.73
CA VAL A 52 -7.40 1.68 -9.16
C VAL A 52 -7.13 2.00 -7.69
N GLN A 53 -6.57 1.06 -6.92
CA GLN A 53 -6.11 1.27 -5.54
C GLN A 53 -4.60 1.19 -5.49
N LEU A 54 -3.95 2.29 -5.85
CA LEU A 54 -2.51 2.35 -6.05
C LEU A 54 -1.75 2.05 -4.75
N GLU A 55 -2.15 2.64 -3.63
CA GLU A 55 -1.53 2.40 -2.34
C GLU A 55 -1.63 0.95 -1.88
N TRP A 56 -2.74 0.29 -2.24
CA TRP A 56 -2.94 -1.11 -1.92
C TRP A 56 -2.00 -1.97 -2.74
N GLY A 57 -2.12 -1.86 -4.06
CA GLY A 57 -1.31 -2.64 -4.98
C GLY A 57 0.19 -2.44 -4.77
N TYR A 58 0.61 -1.19 -4.67
CA TYR A 58 2.02 -0.82 -4.62
C TYR A 58 2.58 -1.16 -3.23
N GLY A 59 1.83 -0.88 -2.16
CA GLY A 59 2.19 -1.30 -0.81
C GLY A 59 2.32 -2.82 -0.67
N THR A 60 1.42 -3.59 -1.28
CA THR A 60 1.45 -5.06 -1.27
C THR A 60 2.67 -5.62 -2.01
N ILE A 61 2.95 -5.14 -3.23
CA ILE A 61 4.07 -5.69 -4.00
C ILE A 61 5.43 -5.26 -3.45
N LEU A 62 5.53 -4.06 -2.88
CA LEU A 62 6.74 -3.60 -2.20
C LEU A 62 6.92 -4.28 -0.83
N GLY A 63 5.82 -4.69 -0.20
CA GLY A 63 5.78 -5.34 1.11
C GLY A 63 6.00 -6.84 1.10
N ASP A 64 5.63 -7.46 2.23
CA ASP A 64 5.86 -8.86 2.54
C ASP A 64 4.67 -9.77 2.19
N ARG A 65 3.46 -9.19 2.11
CA ARG A 65 2.18 -9.88 1.95
C ARG A 65 1.12 -8.93 1.42
N ASP A 66 -0.08 -9.45 1.16
CA ASP A 66 -1.26 -8.58 1.06
C ASP A 66 -1.36 -7.70 2.30
N ILE A 67 -1.41 -6.39 2.08
CA ILE A 67 -1.35 -5.41 3.16
C ILE A 67 -2.55 -5.56 4.10
N ASN A 68 -3.74 -5.88 3.57
CA ASN A 68 -4.95 -6.09 4.36
C ASN A 68 -5.29 -4.91 5.31
N GLU A 69 -5.02 -3.67 4.84
CA GLU A 69 -5.27 -2.44 5.58
C GLU A 69 -6.22 -1.52 4.79
N HIS A 70 -7.50 -1.52 5.19
CA HIS A 70 -8.60 -0.83 4.50
C HIS A 70 -8.70 0.66 4.84
N CYS A 71 -7.67 1.21 5.46
CA CYS A 71 -7.66 2.58 5.94
C CYS A 71 -7.80 3.61 4.82
N ILE A 72 -7.07 3.44 3.71
CA ILE A 72 -7.16 4.35 2.56
C ILE A 72 -8.36 3.99 1.68
N MET A 73 -8.85 2.74 1.71
CA MET A 73 -10.12 2.38 1.09
C MET A 73 -11.31 3.19 1.64
N ARG A 74 -11.21 3.79 2.83
CA ARG A 74 -12.24 4.74 3.32
C ARG A 74 -12.43 5.97 2.44
N LEU A 75 -11.48 6.30 1.57
CA LEU A 75 -11.67 7.32 0.55
C LEU A 75 -12.94 7.06 -0.28
N TYR A 76 -13.25 5.80 -0.59
CA TYR A 76 -14.47 5.43 -1.30
C TYR A 76 -15.74 5.75 -0.49
N THR A 77 -15.70 5.61 0.84
CA THR A 77 -16.81 6.01 1.71
C THR A 77 -17.08 7.52 1.59
N PHE A 78 -16.04 8.34 1.49
CA PHE A 78 -16.18 9.79 1.32
C PHE A 78 -16.64 10.19 -0.09
N THR A 79 -16.62 9.27 -1.06
CA THR A 79 -17.23 9.48 -2.38
C THR A 79 -18.73 9.19 -2.42
N ASP A 80 -19.29 8.58 -1.37
CA ASP A 80 -20.74 8.34 -1.26
C ASP A 80 -21.42 9.52 -0.54
N PRO A 81 -22.33 10.25 -1.20
CA PRO A 81 -23.06 11.36 -0.58
C PRO A 81 -23.79 10.98 0.71
N LYS A 82 -24.15 9.70 0.91
CA LYS A 82 -24.81 9.22 2.12
C LYS A 82 -23.98 9.44 3.38
N TYR A 83 -22.66 9.43 3.28
CA TYR A 83 -21.78 9.66 4.44
C TYR A 83 -21.96 11.07 5.03
N PHE A 84 -22.33 12.04 4.19
CA PHE A 84 -22.56 13.44 4.55
C PHE A 84 -24.04 13.82 4.57
N ALA A 85 -24.96 12.84 4.65
CA ALA A 85 -26.41 13.10 4.57
C ALA A 85 -26.93 14.07 5.65
N ASP A 86 -26.34 14.05 6.84
CA ASP A 86 -26.71 14.90 7.97
C ASP A 86 -25.87 16.20 8.06
N VAL A 87 -24.94 16.41 7.12
CA VAL A 87 -24.07 17.60 7.08
C VAL A 87 -24.75 18.69 6.25
N THR A 88 -25.02 19.85 6.85
CA THR A 88 -25.72 20.97 6.19
C THR A 88 -25.02 21.46 4.93
N THR A 89 -23.69 21.46 4.92
CA THR A 89 -22.89 21.82 3.75
C THR A 89 -21.79 20.77 3.58
N PRO A 90 -22.05 19.72 2.77
CA PRO A 90 -21.05 18.69 2.49
C PRO A 90 -19.78 19.29 1.88
N PRO A 91 -18.60 18.74 2.22
CA PRO A 91 -17.33 19.25 1.70
C PRO A 91 -17.20 18.95 0.21
N THR A 92 -16.48 19.82 -0.51
CA THR A 92 -16.02 19.46 -1.86
C THR A 92 -14.92 18.39 -1.81
N ILE A 93 -14.66 17.72 -2.93
CA ILE A 93 -13.59 16.71 -3.02
C ILE A 93 -12.22 17.30 -2.68
N GLU A 94 -11.96 18.54 -3.10
CA GLU A 94 -10.73 19.25 -2.77
C GLU A 94 -10.58 19.47 -1.25
N GLU A 95 -11.67 19.80 -0.57
CA GLU A 95 -11.67 19.99 0.88
C GLU A 95 -11.42 18.68 1.63
N LEU A 96 -12.01 17.57 1.16
CA LEU A 96 -11.75 16.24 1.68
C LEU A 96 -10.27 15.87 1.55
N VAL A 97 -9.70 16.01 0.36
CA VAL A 97 -8.28 15.74 0.10
C VAL A 97 -7.40 16.59 1.01
N ARG A 98 -7.75 17.86 1.20
CA ARG A 98 -7.02 18.77 2.08
C ARG A 98 -7.10 18.35 3.55
N ILE A 99 -8.28 17.92 4.05
CA ILE A 99 -8.43 17.43 5.43
C ILE A 99 -7.53 16.21 5.65
N ILE A 100 -7.57 15.24 4.73
CA ILE A 100 -6.83 13.98 4.85
C ILE A 100 -5.32 14.23 4.80
N THR A 101 -4.83 14.91 3.74
CA THR A 101 -3.39 15.09 3.52
C THR A 101 -2.72 15.96 4.58
N ARG A 102 -3.45 16.86 5.27
CA ARG A 102 -2.93 17.58 6.44
C ARG A 102 -2.56 16.68 7.62
N LYS A 103 -3.09 15.46 7.68
CA LYS A 103 -2.78 14.47 8.72
C LYS A 103 -1.68 13.50 8.30
N MET A 104 -1.07 13.69 7.12
CA MET A 104 -0.12 12.75 6.53
C MET A 104 1.36 13.13 6.75
N VAL A 105 1.73 13.49 7.99
CA VAL A 105 3.12 13.80 8.35
C VAL A 105 4.05 12.62 8.03
N PRO A 106 5.26 12.82 7.45
CA PRO A 106 5.94 14.10 7.16
C PRO A 106 5.69 14.66 5.75
N PHE A 107 4.67 14.16 5.05
CA PHE A 107 4.30 14.60 3.69
C PHE A 107 3.05 15.48 3.71
N GLU A 108 2.78 16.14 4.83
CA GLU A 108 1.59 16.95 4.99
C GLU A 108 1.50 18.04 3.90
N ALA A 109 0.26 18.34 3.49
CA ALA A 109 -0.07 19.28 2.42
C ALA A 109 0.28 18.87 0.98
N ASP A 110 0.91 17.70 0.75
CA ASP A 110 1.00 17.13 -0.59
C ASP A 110 -0.34 16.51 -1.01
N MET A 111 -1.25 17.36 -1.48
CA MET A 111 -2.60 16.95 -1.91
C MET A 111 -2.56 15.92 -3.04
N LEU A 112 -1.49 15.91 -3.85
CA LEU A 112 -1.37 15.01 -4.99
C LEU A 112 -1.09 13.56 -4.58
N MET A 113 -0.82 13.31 -3.29
CA MET A 113 -0.82 11.96 -2.73
C MET A 113 -2.15 11.24 -2.97
N LEU A 114 -3.27 11.98 -3.02
CA LEU A 114 -4.62 11.41 -3.22
C LEU A 114 -5.17 11.65 -4.63
N ASP A 115 -4.34 12.01 -5.60
CA ASP A 115 -4.73 12.10 -7.00
C ASP A 115 -4.49 10.77 -7.71
N TYR A 116 -5.54 9.96 -7.85
CA TYR A 116 -5.45 8.65 -8.51
C TYR A 116 -5.61 8.73 -10.04
N SER A 117 -5.62 9.94 -10.63
CA SER A 117 -5.68 10.11 -12.08
C SER A 117 -4.48 9.44 -12.77
N ALA A 118 -4.66 9.05 -14.04
CA ALA A 118 -3.67 8.28 -14.80
C ALA A 118 -2.28 8.95 -14.86
N ASP A 119 -2.27 10.28 -15.01
CA ASP A 119 -1.04 11.08 -15.11
C ASP A 119 -0.22 11.08 -13.81
N ASN A 120 -0.86 10.82 -12.67
CA ASN A 120 -0.22 10.84 -11.37
C ASN A 120 0.16 9.43 -10.85
N MET A 121 -0.32 8.34 -11.47
CA MET A 121 -0.19 6.98 -10.92
C MET A 121 1.25 6.54 -10.62
N TYR A 122 2.25 7.07 -11.32
CA TYR A 122 3.66 6.70 -11.17
C TYR A 122 4.52 7.80 -10.55
N SER A 123 3.88 8.83 -10.00
CA SER A 123 4.55 10.03 -9.48
C SER A 123 5.21 9.80 -8.13
N GLU A 124 6.06 10.75 -7.73
CA GLU A 124 6.60 10.81 -6.38
C GLU A 124 5.50 11.01 -5.32
N HIS A 125 4.38 11.64 -5.69
CA HIS A 125 3.25 11.85 -4.78
C HIS A 125 2.58 10.52 -4.40
N ILE A 126 2.42 9.61 -5.37
CA ILE A 126 1.95 8.25 -5.07
C ILE A 126 3.00 7.46 -4.29
N ALA A 127 4.31 7.67 -4.54
CA ALA A 127 5.36 7.06 -3.74
C ALA A 127 5.27 7.50 -2.27
N LYS A 128 5.02 8.79 -2.01
CA LYS A 128 4.76 9.34 -0.67
C LYS A 128 3.50 8.76 -0.03
N LEU A 129 2.41 8.60 -0.79
CA LEU A 129 1.20 7.93 -0.29
C LEU A 129 1.50 6.50 0.17
N VAL A 130 2.18 5.73 -0.67
CA VAL A 130 2.57 4.35 -0.35
C VAL A 130 3.46 4.32 0.90
N ALA A 131 4.51 5.14 0.93
CA ALA A 131 5.43 5.23 2.06
C ALA A 131 4.70 5.61 3.36
N TRP A 132 3.89 6.68 3.33
CA TRP A 132 3.10 7.11 4.48
C TRP A 132 2.18 6.01 4.99
N HIS A 133 1.48 5.33 4.07
CA HIS A 133 0.58 4.24 4.42
C HIS A 133 1.32 3.11 5.15
N ARG A 134 2.51 2.73 4.65
CA ARG A 134 3.35 1.69 5.29
C ARG A 134 3.87 2.15 6.65
N TYR A 135 4.31 3.39 6.76
CA TYR A 135 4.81 3.93 8.03
C TYR A 135 3.69 3.98 9.08
N TYR A 136 2.53 4.51 8.70
CA TYR A 136 1.38 4.58 9.58
C TYR A 136 0.90 3.19 10.02
N SER A 137 0.73 2.25 9.09
CA SER A 137 0.19 0.92 9.41
C SER A 137 1.12 0.15 10.34
N ARG A 138 2.43 0.14 10.08
CA ARG A 138 3.40 -0.68 10.82
C ARG A 138 3.44 -0.38 12.32
N PHE A 139 3.30 0.89 12.68
CA PHE A 139 3.28 1.26 14.10
C PHE A 139 1.87 1.49 14.62
N TRP A 140 1.16 2.49 14.10
CA TRP A 140 -0.10 2.93 14.70
C TRP A 140 -1.20 1.89 14.58
N LYS A 141 -1.20 1.04 13.55
CA LYS A 141 -2.19 -0.03 13.42
C LYS A 141 -1.68 -1.36 13.95
N GLU A 142 -0.58 -1.87 13.39
CA GLU A 142 -0.13 -3.23 13.65
C GLU A 142 0.53 -3.38 15.02
N SER A 143 1.41 -2.44 15.41
CA SER A 143 2.07 -2.49 16.71
C SER A 143 1.17 -2.03 17.87
N MET A 144 0.42 -0.94 17.65
CA MET A 144 -0.49 -0.38 18.65
C MET A 144 -1.88 -1.01 18.66
N GLN A 145 -2.16 -1.90 17.71
CA GLN A 145 -3.43 -2.64 17.54
C GLN A 145 -4.66 -1.76 17.32
N PHE A 146 -4.50 -0.65 16.59
CA PHE A 146 -5.63 0.22 16.27
C PHE A 146 -6.47 -0.43 15.17
N CYS A 147 -7.77 -0.56 15.45
CA CYS A 147 -8.72 -1.23 14.57
C CYS A 147 -8.76 -0.61 13.17
N ASP A 148 -8.63 -1.45 12.15
CA ASP A 148 -8.69 -1.08 10.73
C ASP A 148 -10.02 -0.42 10.33
N ASN A 149 -11.12 -0.85 10.95
CA ASN A 149 -12.44 -0.26 10.76
C ASN A 149 -12.66 1.05 11.54
N ARG A 150 -11.65 1.58 12.21
CA ARG A 150 -11.75 2.89 12.89
C ARG A 150 -10.65 3.84 12.45
N TRP A 151 -9.44 3.32 12.23
CA TRP A 151 -8.23 4.12 12.09
C TRP A 151 -7.58 3.94 10.73
N PRO A 152 -7.04 5.01 10.13
CA PRO A 152 -7.11 6.40 10.55
C PRO A 152 -8.54 6.95 10.40
N ASP A 153 -8.96 7.71 11.40
CA ASP A 153 -10.15 8.56 11.39
C ASP A 153 -9.78 9.93 10.80
N PHE A 154 -9.68 10.05 9.47
CA PHE A 154 -9.30 11.32 8.84
C PHE A 154 -10.43 12.35 8.81
N VAL A 155 -11.63 11.89 8.44
CA VAL A 155 -12.83 12.71 8.25
C VAL A 155 -13.94 12.13 9.12
N ASN A 156 -14.65 13.00 9.83
CA ASN A 156 -15.75 12.61 10.70
C ASN A 156 -16.96 13.52 10.47
N SER A 157 -18.01 13.01 9.83
CA SER A 157 -19.24 13.78 9.55
C SER A 157 -20.00 14.25 10.80
N ASN A 158 -19.68 13.71 11.98
CA ASN A 158 -20.25 14.16 13.26
C ASN A 158 -19.45 15.30 13.91
N ALA A 159 -18.25 15.62 13.40
CA ALA A 159 -17.45 16.74 13.89
C ALA A 159 -17.89 18.04 13.19
N PRO A 160 -18.04 19.18 13.90
CA PRO A 160 -18.48 20.44 13.29
C PRO A 160 -17.61 20.95 12.15
N ASP A 161 -16.32 20.60 12.15
CA ASP A 161 -15.32 20.95 11.14
C ASP A 161 -14.95 19.78 10.22
N LEU A 162 -15.65 18.65 10.35
CA LEU A 162 -15.43 17.40 9.63
C LEU A 162 -14.07 16.73 9.91
N ILE A 163 -13.26 17.23 10.84
CA ILE A 163 -11.93 16.72 11.12
C ILE A 163 -12.04 15.49 12.02
N GLY A 164 -11.48 14.38 11.57
CA GLY A 164 -11.38 13.15 12.35
C GLY A 164 -10.20 13.16 13.33
N SER A 165 -10.14 12.12 14.17
CA SER A 165 -9.26 12.05 15.33
C SER A 165 -7.80 11.70 15.03
N THR A 166 -7.48 11.28 13.80
CA THR A 166 -6.12 10.89 13.40
C THR A 166 -5.10 11.98 13.68
N GLY A 167 -3.95 11.59 14.20
CA GLY A 167 -2.85 12.48 14.57
C GLY A 167 -2.97 13.06 15.99
N ASP A 168 -4.17 13.07 16.57
CA ASP A 168 -4.43 13.66 17.89
C ASP A 168 -4.74 12.59 18.93
N ALA A 169 -5.55 11.59 18.58
CA ALA A 169 -6.00 10.57 19.51
C ALA A 169 -4.97 9.46 19.71
N GLU A 170 -4.29 9.01 18.67
CA GLU A 170 -3.24 7.99 18.76
C GLU A 170 -2.15 8.34 19.79
N PRO A 171 -1.51 9.53 19.76
CA PRO A 171 -0.53 9.91 20.78
C PRO A 171 -1.13 10.10 22.17
N ARG A 172 -2.39 10.52 22.28
CA ARG A 172 -3.09 10.65 23.57
C ARG A 172 -3.31 9.28 24.23
N PHE A 173 -3.78 8.30 23.46
CA PHE A 173 -3.92 6.93 23.96
C PHE A 173 -2.57 6.35 24.38
N PHE A 174 -1.53 6.50 23.55
CA PHE A 174 -0.19 6.05 23.89
C PHE A 174 0.31 6.67 25.20
N THR A 175 0.20 8.00 25.34
CA THR A 175 0.67 8.72 26.52
C THR A 175 -0.11 8.33 27.77
N ALA A 176 -1.44 8.19 27.67
CA ALA A 176 -2.30 7.82 28.79
C ALA A 176 -1.99 6.41 29.33
N VAL A 177 -1.68 5.46 28.43
CA VAL A 177 -1.39 4.07 28.82
C VAL A 177 0.05 3.90 29.31
N THR A 178 1.02 4.52 28.64
CA THR A 178 2.44 4.25 28.90
C THR A 178 3.11 5.27 29.84
N GLY A 179 2.48 6.42 30.07
CA GLY A 179 3.06 7.56 30.78
C GLY A 179 4.18 8.29 30.02
N LYS A 180 4.49 7.86 28.78
CA LYS A 180 5.56 8.45 27.97
C LYS A 180 4.98 9.48 27.01
N LYS A 181 5.60 10.66 26.96
CA LYS A 181 5.32 11.65 25.91
C LYS A 181 5.73 11.06 24.56
N PHE A 182 4.79 10.99 23.64
CA PHE A 182 5.00 10.42 22.32
C PHE A 182 4.09 11.13 21.32
N THR A 183 4.67 11.67 20.25
CA THR A 183 3.94 12.41 19.23
C THR A 183 3.44 11.49 18.11
N PHE A 184 2.55 11.98 17.24
CA PHE A 184 2.12 11.22 16.08
C PHE A 184 3.29 10.90 15.13
N LEU A 185 4.15 11.88 14.88
CA LEU A 185 5.35 11.73 14.06
C LEU A 185 6.34 10.73 14.66
N ASP A 186 6.49 10.66 15.99
CA ASP A 186 7.32 9.63 16.60
C ASP A 186 6.85 8.23 16.20
N GLY A 187 5.55 7.99 16.17
CA GLY A 187 4.99 6.72 15.72
C GLY A 187 5.15 6.46 14.22
N ILE A 188 5.01 7.50 13.38
CA ILE A 188 5.32 7.39 11.94
C ILE A 188 6.79 7.00 11.75
N ASN A 189 7.72 7.59 12.50
CA ASN A 189 9.14 7.27 12.43
C ASN A 189 9.45 5.85 12.91
N VAL A 190 8.79 5.36 13.98
CA VAL A 190 8.88 3.96 14.38
C VAL A 190 8.35 3.04 13.28
N GLY A 191 7.24 3.41 12.65
CA GLY A 191 6.70 2.66 11.52
C GLY A 191 7.64 2.58 10.32
N LYS A 192 8.28 3.70 9.96
CA LYS A 192 9.34 3.74 8.93
C LYS A 192 10.50 2.80 9.27
N LYS A 193 10.92 2.77 10.54
CA LYS A 193 11.95 1.85 11.03
C LYS A 193 11.52 0.39 10.86
N ILE A 194 10.30 0.03 11.27
CA ILE A 194 9.77 -1.34 11.13
C ILE A 194 9.69 -1.73 9.65
N TRP A 195 9.18 -0.84 8.79
CA TRP A 195 9.09 -1.07 7.35
C TRP A 195 10.44 -1.38 6.71
N ASN A 196 11.49 -0.64 7.09
CA ASN A 196 12.85 -0.88 6.60
C ASN A 196 13.46 -2.17 7.17
N LEU A 197 13.15 -2.52 8.42
CA LEU A 197 13.56 -3.80 9.00
C LEU A 197 12.91 -4.99 8.26
N ASP A 198 11.60 -4.92 7.99
CA ASP A 198 10.89 -5.95 7.21
C ASP A 198 11.50 -6.11 5.82
N HIS A 199 11.75 -4.99 5.14
CA HIS A 199 12.36 -4.99 3.82
C HIS A 199 13.76 -5.63 3.85
N ALA A 200 14.57 -5.31 4.86
CA ALA A 200 15.90 -5.91 5.05
C ALA A 200 15.84 -7.43 5.25
N ILE A 201 14.81 -7.97 5.93
CA ILE A 201 14.61 -9.42 6.07
C ILE A 201 14.41 -10.06 4.70
N TRP A 202 13.60 -9.45 3.83
CA TRP A 202 13.39 -9.97 2.47
C TRP A 202 14.60 -9.82 1.58
N THR A 203 15.32 -8.70 1.68
CA THR A 203 16.63 -8.54 1.04
C THR A 203 17.56 -9.67 1.47
N LEU A 204 17.67 -9.94 2.77
CA LEU A 204 18.49 -11.03 3.31
C LEU A 204 18.07 -12.39 2.76
N GLN A 205 16.78 -12.61 2.51
CA GLN A 205 16.26 -13.83 1.88
C GLN A 205 16.44 -13.88 0.34
N GLY A 206 16.94 -12.81 -0.28
CA GLY A 206 17.29 -12.76 -1.70
C GLY A 206 16.29 -12.01 -2.58
N ARG A 207 15.32 -11.29 -2.02
CA ARG A 207 14.45 -10.41 -2.80
C ARG A 207 15.30 -9.34 -3.48
N HIS A 208 15.21 -9.27 -4.81
CA HIS A 208 15.84 -8.25 -5.62
C HIS A 208 14.78 -7.48 -6.40
N ARG A 209 15.09 -6.24 -6.79
CA ARG A 209 14.23 -5.36 -7.60
C ARG A 209 13.53 -6.04 -8.79
N TYR A 210 14.21 -6.92 -9.52
CA TYR A 210 13.67 -7.57 -10.72
C TYR A 210 12.58 -8.60 -10.39
N MET A 211 12.41 -8.95 -9.11
CA MET A 211 11.34 -9.83 -8.64
C MET A 211 10.07 -9.05 -8.32
N VAL A 212 10.18 -7.74 -8.10
CA VAL A 212 9.08 -6.88 -7.61
C VAL A 212 8.22 -6.44 -8.79
N HIS A 213 7.35 -7.35 -9.26
CA HIS A 213 6.41 -7.10 -10.34
C HIS A 213 5.08 -7.78 -10.05
N PHE A 214 4.00 -7.21 -10.59
CA PHE A 214 2.71 -7.87 -10.58
C PHE A 214 2.69 -9.08 -11.53
N ALA A 215 1.68 -9.94 -11.39
CA ALA A 215 1.38 -10.93 -12.42
C ALA A 215 1.04 -10.26 -13.77
N ASP A 216 1.36 -10.94 -14.87
CA ASP A 216 1.31 -10.38 -16.23
C ASP A 216 -0.06 -9.79 -16.61
N TYR A 217 -1.16 -10.38 -16.16
CA TYR A 217 -2.50 -9.88 -16.47
C TYR A 217 -2.74 -8.43 -15.98
N ILE A 218 -2.06 -7.98 -14.93
CA ILE A 218 -2.16 -6.60 -14.43
C ILE A 218 -1.60 -5.59 -15.44
N TYR A 219 -0.59 -5.99 -16.21
CA TYR A 219 0.05 -5.16 -17.23
C TYR A 219 -0.60 -5.33 -18.61
N ASN A 220 -1.07 -6.54 -18.93
CA ASN A 220 -1.53 -6.90 -20.27
C ASN A 220 -3.03 -6.68 -20.49
N LEU A 221 -3.83 -6.66 -19.43
CA LEU A 221 -5.27 -6.47 -19.52
C LEU A 221 -5.66 -5.08 -18.97
N PRO A 222 -6.59 -4.37 -19.61
CA PRO A 222 -7.20 -3.19 -19.00
C PRO A 222 -8.06 -3.59 -17.80
N TYR A 223 -8.25 -2.65 -16.89
CA TYR A 223 -9.22 -2.75 -15.81
C TYR A 223 -10.62 -2.91 -16.41
N SER A 224 -11.36 -3.94 -15.97
CA SER A 224 -12.66 -4.32 -16.54
C SER A 224 -13.84 -4.22 -15.56
N ALA A 225 -13.57 -4.07 -14.26
CA ALA A 225 -14.62 -3.85 -13.26
C ALA A 225 -15.02 -2.36 -13.21
N THR A 226 -15.82 -1.95 -12.23
CA THR A 226 -16.19 -0.54 -12.01
C THR A 226 -15.58 -0.02 -10.71
N ALA A 227 -15.10 1.22 -10.72
CA ALA A 227 -14.56 1.89 -9.53
C ALA A 227 -14.82 3.40 -9.60
N LYS A 228 -14.83 4.04 -8.44
CA LYS A 228 -14.87 5.50 -8.30
C LYS A 228 -13.61 5.96 -7.58
N ILE A 229 -12.72 6.65 -8.27
CA ILE A 229 -11.46 7.13 -7.66
C ILE A 229 -11.53 8.63 -7.41
N ILE A 230 -10.80 9.11 -6.41
CA ILE A 230 -10.55 10.54 -6.25
C ILE A 230 -9.37 10.90 -7.18
N GLY A 231 -9.52 11.95 -7.98
CA GLY A 231 -8.45 12.39 -8.85
C GLY A 231 -8.73 13.76 -9.45
N ARG A 232 -7.87 14.17 -10.37
CA ARG A 232 -8.05 15.44 -11.10
C ARG A 232 -8.34 15.22 -12.57
N GLU A 233 -9.24 16.04 -13.10
CA GLU A 233 -9.52 16.17 -14.52
C GLU A 233 -9.40 17.65 -14.89
N ALA A 234 -8.55 17.98 -15.86
CA ALA A 234 -8.22 19.36 -16.23
C ALA A 234 -7.86 20.25 -15.00
N GLY A 235 -7.10 19.69 -14.06
CA GLY A 235 -6.65 20.38 -12.84
C GLY A 235 -7.71 20.50 -11.73
N THR A 236 -8.94 20.05 -11.94
CA THR A 236 -10.03 20.14 -10.96
C THR A 236 -10.23 18.81 -10.24
N TRP A 237 -10.35 18.84 -8.92
CA TRP A 237 -10.66 17.66 -8.10
C TRP A 237 -12.06 17.13 -8.35
N LYS A 238 -12.16 15.84 -8.65
CA LYS A 238 -13.43 15.15 -8.93
C LYS A 238 -13.39 13.70 -8.46
N ILE A 239 -14.58 13.11 -8.40
CA ILE A 239 -14.73 11.66 -8.41
C ILE A 239 -14.73 11.22 -9.88
N ILE A 240 -13.78 10.37 -10.24
CA ILE A 240 -13.62 9.83 -11.60
C ILE A 240 -14.17 8.40 -11.61
N SER A 241 -15.13 8.14 -12.48
CA SER A 241 -15.60 6.77 -12.75
C SER A 241 -14.61 6.05 -13.66
N VAL A 242 -14.17 4.87 -13.24
CA VAL A 242 -13.31 3.98 -14.02
C VAL A 242 -14.09 2.70 -14.28
N ASP A 243 -14.18 2.30 -15.53
CA ASP A 243 -14.81 1.04 -15.95
C ASP A 243 -14.07 0.37 -17.11
N ALA A 244 -14.61 -0.71 -17.67
CA ALA A 244 -14.04 -1.43 -18.81
C ALA A 244 -13.81 -0.54 -20.06
N THR A 245 -14.53 0.58 -20.20
CA THR A 245 -14.38 1.52 -21.33
C THR A 245 -13.31 2.58 -21.09
N SER A 246 -12.88 2.76 -19.83
CA SER A 246 -11.84 3.73 -19.46
C SER A 246 -10.47 3.41 -20.06
N GLY A 247 -10.24 2.15 -20.45
CA GLY A 247 -8.94 1.69 -20.94
C GLY A 247 -7.82 1.77 -19.90
N ARG A 248 -8.14 1.92 -18.61
CA ARG A 248 -7.14 2.09 -17.55
C ARG A 248 -6.33 0.80 -17.36
N TYR A 249 -5.00 0.89 -17.37
CA TYR A 249 -4.08 -0.23 -17.22
C TYR A 249 -2.80 0.19 -16.51
N LEU A 250 -1.98 -0.77 -16.07
CA LEU A 250 -0.63 -0.49 -15.58
C LEU A 250 0.40 -0.77 -16.66
N GLU A 251 1.39 0.10 -16.77
CA GLU A 251 2.51 0.00 -17.71
C GLU A 251 3.74 -0.49 -16.96
N LYS A 252 4.32 -1.62 -17.40
CA LYS A 252 5.46 -2.26 -16.72
C LYS A 252 6.67 -1.32 -16.59
N ASP A 253 7.01 -0.61 -17.67
CA ASP A 253 8.15 0.32 -17.69
C ASP A 253 7.91 1.55 -16.82
N LYS A 254 6.68 2.07 -16.76
CA LYS A 254 6.36 3.18 -15.85
C LYS A 254 6.34 2.73 -14.39
N PHE A 255 5.93 1.48 -14.14
CA PHE A 255 6.04 0.90 -12.80
C PHE A 255 7.49 0.72 -12.36
N GLU A 256 8.42 0.38 -13.27
CA GLU A 256 9.86 0.45 -12.97
C GLU A 256 10.29 1.86 -12.57
N GLN A 257 9.87 2.88 -13.31
CA GLN A 257 10.19 4.26 -12.95
C GLN A 257 9.61 4.65 -11.58
N PHE A 258 8.39 4.21 -11.28
CA PHE A 258 7.80 4.37 -9.94
C PHE A 258 8.66 3.70 -8.86
N LYS A 259 9.09 2.45 -9.06
CA LYS A 259 9.99 1.76 -8.09
C LYS A 259 11.28 2.53 -7.88
N THR A 260 11.86 3.13 -8.92
CA THR A 260 13.06 3.97 -8.78
C THR A 260 12.81 5.18 -7.88
N ARG A 261 11.70 5.90 -8.09
CA ARG A 261 11.31 7.03 -7.23
C ARG A 261 11.05 6.59 -5.79
N TYR A 262 10.36 5.46 -5.63
CA TYR A 262 10.08 4.90 -4.31
C TYR A 262 11.35 4.47 -3.58
N TYR A 263 12.29 3.81 -4.26
CA TYR A 263 13.56 3.41 -3.65
C TYR A 263 14.42 4.62 -3.27
N GLN A 264 14.44 5.67 -4.10
CA GLN A 264 15.09 6.93 -3.73
C GLN A 264 14.45 7.57 -2.49
N LEU A 265 13.12 7.59 -2.40
CA LEU A 265 12.38 8.11 -1.24
C LEU A 265 12.69 7.33 0.05
N GLU A 266 12.78 6.00 -0.04
CA GLU A 266 13.07 5.13 1.10
C GLU A 266 14.56 5.06 1.47
N GLY A 267 15.46 5.55 0.62
CA GLY A 267 16.91 5.44 0.83
C GLY A 267 17.46 4.05 0.49
N TRP A 268 16.91 3.43 -0.55
CA TRP A 268 17.31 2.12 -1.08
C TRP A 268 18.04 2.28 -2.41
N ASP A 269 18.99 1.39 -2.67
CA ASP A 269 19.71 1.30 -3.94
C ASP A 269 18.72 1.04 -5.08
N THR A 270 18.72 1.92 -6.07
CA THR A 270 17.77 1.87 -7.18
C THR A 270 17.97 0.67 -8.12
N ALA A 271 19.18 0.10 -8.19
CA ALA A 271 19.49 -1.04 -9.05
C ALA A 271 19.04 -2.36 -8.42
N THR A 272 19.30 -2.53 -7.12
CA THR A 272 19.06 -3.80 -6.40
C THR A 272 17.77 -3.80 -5.60
N GLY A 273 17.31 -2.63 -5.17
CA GLY A 273 16.27 -2.44 -4.17
C GLY A 273 16.76 -2.66 -2.74
N TYR A 274 18.06 -2.79 -2.49
CA TYR A 274 18.60 -3.05 -1.16
C TYR A 274 18.69 -1.76 -0.32
N PRO A 275 18.39 -1.79 0.99
CA PRO A 275 18.53 -0.62 1.83
C PRO A 275 20.01 -0.20 1.95
N THR A 276 20.25 1.12 1.97
CA THR A 276 21.61 1.67 2.11
C THR A 276 22.06 1.70 3.58
N ARG A 277 23.37 1.70 3.82
CA ARG A 277 23.93 1.79 5.19
C ARG A 277 23.50 3.06 5.91
N SER A 278 23.61 4.21 5.25
CA SER A 278 23.20 5.51 5.80
C SER A 278 21.75 5.49 6.29
N THR A 279 20.84 4.98 5.47
CA THR A 279 19.41 4.87 5.82
C THR A 279 19.18 3.96 7.02
N LEU A 280 19.84 2.80 7.07
CA LEU A 280 19.70 1.88 8.20
C LEU A 280 20.28 2.48 9.49
N GLU A 281 21.44 3.14 9.43
CA GLU A 281 22.06 3.79 10.58
C GLU A 281 21.22 4.96 11.12
N ASP A 282 20.67 5.80 10.24
CA ASP A 282 19.74 6.88 10.61
C ASP A 282 18.47 6.37 11.31
N LEU A 283 18.02 5.16 10.97
CA LEU A 283 16.90 4.48 11.63
C LEU A 283 17.31 3.72 12.90
N GLY A 284 18.58 3.77 13.29
CA GLY A 284 19.12 3.00 14.42
C GLY A 284 19.06 1.48 14.18
N LEU A 285 19.33 1.06 12.94
CA LEU A 285 19.41 -0.31 12.45
C LEU A 285 20.83 -0.64 11.93
N GLY A 286 21.88 -0.02 12.49
CA GLY A 286 23.27 -0.27 12.07
C GLY A 286 23.66 -1.76 12.10
N TYR A 287 23.17 -2.52 13.08
CA TYR A 287 23.38 -3.97 13.15
C TYR A 287 22.77 -4.74 11.95
N VAL A 288 21.70 -4.21 11.35
CA VAL A 288 21.11 -4.77 10.12
C VAL A 288 21.98 -4.45 8.92
N ALA A 289 22.55 -3.25 8.87
CA ALA A 289 23.49 -2.87 7.82
C ALA A 289 24.72 -3.79 7.83
N ASP A 290 25.26 -4.09 9.01
CA ASP A 290 26.39 -5.00 9.18
C ASP A 290 26.06 -6.43 8.72
N GLU A 291 24.88 -6.95 9.06
CA GLU A 291 24.44 -8.28 8.60
C GLU A 291 24.28 -8.31 7.07
N LEU A 292 23.64 -7.30 6.48
CA LEU A 292 23.47 -7.23 5.03
C LEU A 292 24.80 -7.11 4.30
N GLU A 293 25.73 -6.29 4.81
CA GLU A 293 27.08 -6.15 4.25
C GLU A 293 27.85 -7.47 4.30
N ALA A 294 27.82 -8.16 5.44
CA ALA A 294 28.47 -9.47 5.61
C ALA A 294 27.93 -10.54 4.63
N LYS A 295 26.71 -10.37 4.10
CA LYS A 295 26.11 -11.24 3.09
C LYS A 295 26.22 -10.70 1.66
N GLY A 296 26.84 -9.53 1.44
CA GLY A 296 26.92 -8.89 0.13
C GLY A 296 25.57 -8.40 -0.39
N LYS A 297 24.67 -7.99 0.51
CA LYS A 297 23.29 -7.57 0.22
C LYS A 297 22.94 -6.18 0.74
N LEU A 298 23.95 -5.38 1.04
CA LEU A 298 23.79 -3.98 1.40
C LEU A 298 23.71 -3.13 0.12
N GLY A 299 22.76 -2.20 0.06
CA GLY A 299 22.62 -1.29 -1.09
C GLY A 299 23.76 -0.28 -1.15
N ILE A 300 24.18 0.05 -2.37
CA ILE A 300 25.13 1.15 -2.61
C ILE A 300 24.35 2.46 -2.51
N GLY A 301 24.83 3.37 -1.67
CA GLY A 301 24.24 4.69 -1.42
C GLY A 301 25.22 5.82 -1.69
#